data_AF-A0A661NM88-F1
#
_entry.id   AF-A0A661NM88-F1
#
_cell.length_a   1.000
_cell.length_b   1.000
_cell.length_c   1.000
_cell.angle_alpha   90.00
_cell.angle_beta   90.00
_cell.angle_gamma   90.00
#
_symmetry.space_group_name_H-M   'P 1'
#
loop_
_entity.id
_entity.type
_entity.pdbx_description
1 polymer ?
#
loop_
_entity_poly.entity_id
_entity_poly.type
_entity_poly.pdbx_seq_one_letter_code
_entity_poly.pdbx_strand_id
1 'polypeptide(L)'
;MSGDDYRQILERALENGDDDKVLAAFRVLDTTARLEHLPATVLARLAQVLQRQRLFLEAASALRLAAQKAAEPEQEAAAGWLLRAACLLLGSAARPELGRELARRLAAEPDGSGSVAAARHLLTLLDTNNHRGLRRFFEQQGLEPPADTAAGDTPAPAEQRTTSGAASFLSRQREKSWVTKLLPGLLVLFLAAWLSGLLLRDRLGGVTETRRELLAEPRQAEIAAPRPVQLRHGDWNLVLRPRFSYHICGLVVHVNTYAMLGLRFQDFYERDLCMVWGENVSSRAFQAPGTSFTHHGNTCFVHWSGPIGFRMQQLSNTHVFSLDEKLRAALARIRAGDQVCLDGKLVDVSAVPRRAPAGTMPAPVRLKTSTTRTDTGNGACEIMLVERLQVLARANRFWRLLNGVGFWGAMLLALLWLGNQLLRR
;
A
#
# COMPACT_ATOMS: atom_id res chain seq x y z
N MET A 1 20.92 18.96 7.67
CA MET A 1 20.70 18.25 8.94
C MET A 1 20.56 16.79 8.61
N SER A 2 21.37 15.93 9.22
CA SER A 2 21.31 14.49 8.99
C SER A 2 20.05 13.93 9.65
N GLY A 3 19.59 12.73 9.28
CA GLY A 3 18.47 12.12 10.00
C GLY A 3 18.79 11.71 11.44
N ASP A 4 20.08 11.73 11.85
CA ASP A 4 20.49 11.49 13.23
C ASP A 4 20.20 12.71 14.11
N ASP A 5 20.24 13.93 13.52
CA ASP A 5 19.81 15.16 14.20
C ASP A 5 18.31 15.09 14.57
N TYR A 6 17.47 14.58 13.67
CA TYR A 6 16.03 14.53 13.89
C TYR A 6 15.60 13.46 14.90
N ARG A 7 16.36 12.37 15.03
CA ARG A 7 16.14 11.41 16.12
C ARG A 7 16.35 12.08 17.48
N GLN A 8 17.46 12.80 17.66
CA GLN A 8 17.74 13.50 18.92
C GLN A 8 16.71 14.59 19.21
N ILE A 9 16.25 15.31 18.17
CA ILE A 9 15.18 16.30 18.30
C ILE A 9 13.88 15.62 18.75
N LEU A 10 13.51 14.48 18.15
CA LEU A 10 12.33 13.72 18.52
C LEU A 10 12.40 13.27 19.99
N GLU A 11 13.51 12.66 20.41
CA GLU A 11 13.71 12.16 21.77
C GLU A 11 13.61 13.29 22.80
N ARG A 12 14.31 14.42 22.58
CA ARG A 12 14.22 15.61 23.45
C ARG A 12 12.82 16.22 23.46
N ALA A 13 12.13 16.26 22.32
CA ALA A 13 10.78 16.79 22.26
C ALA A 13 9.79 15.90 23.04
N LEU A 14 9.95 14.57 22.95
CA LEU A 14 9.17 13.62 23.73
C LEU A 14 9.42 13.75 25.24
N GLU A 15 10.66 14.03 25.65
CA GLU A 15 11.03 14.28 27.06
C GLU A 15 10.44 15.59 27.59
N ASN A 16 10.47 16.64 26.78
CA ASN A 16 9.96 17.95 27.17
C ASN A 16 8.44 18.10 27.02
N GLY A 17 7.75 17.09 26.47
CA GLY A 17 6.30 17.16 26.19
C GLY A 17 5.93 18.16 25.10
N ASP A 18 6.86 18.45 24.18
CA ASP A 18 6.66 19.40 23.07
C ASP A 18 6.04 18.68 21.86
N ASP A 19 4.72 18.50 21.89
CA ASP A 19 3.96 17.76 20.87
C ASP A 19 4.19 18.33 19.45
N ASP A 20 4.34 19.65 19.29
CA ASP A 20 4.57 20.28 17.98
C ASP A 20 5.94 19.91 17.39
N LYS A 21 7.00 19.93 18.23
CA LYS A 21 8.32 19.47 17.80
C LYS A 21 8.36 17.96 17.56
N VAL A 22 7.63 17.17 18.35
CA VAL A 22 7.47 15.73 18.10
C VAL A 22 6.86 15.49 16.73
N LEU A 23 5.78 16.19 16.38
CA LEU A 23 5.14 16.05 15.07
C LEU A 23 6.05 16.50 13.92
N ALA A 24 6.79 17.60 14.10
CA ALA A 24 7.75 18.08 13.10
C ALA A 24 8.87 17.06 12.85
N ALA A 25 9.48 16.53 13.92
CA ALA A 25 10.54 15.53 13.82
C ALA A 25 10.02 14.19 13.27
N PHE A 26 8.83 13.76 13.72
CA PHE A 26 8.14 12.57 13.20
C PHE A 26 7.97 12.66 11.67
N ARG A 27 7.45 13.78 11.15
CA ARG A 27 7.25 13.94 9.69
C ARG A 27 8.55 13.79 8.91
N VAL A 28 9.66 14.30 9.42
CA VAL A 28 10.98 14.16 8.77
C VAL A 28 11.48 12.72 8.86
N LEU A 29 11.36 12.06 10.01
CA LEU A 29 11.79 10.68 10.20
C LEU A 29 10.94 9.67 9.41
N ASP A 30 9.64 9.90 9.30
CA ASP A 30 8.71 9.09 8.51
C ASP A 30 9.04 9.21 7.01
N THR A 31 9.20 10.44 6.51
CA THR A 31 9.52 10.69 5.09
C THR A 31 10.91 10.23 4.68
N THR A 32 11.84 10.11 5.63
CA THR A 32 13.19 9.57 5.39
C THR A 32 13.30 8.06 5.67
N ALA A 33 12.17 7.38 5.95
CA ALA A 33 12.12 5.96 6.32
C ALA A 33 13.02 5.59 7.52
N ARG A 34 13.27 6.53 8.44
CA ARG A 34 14.14 6.33 9.61
C ARG A 34 13.39 5.97 10.89
N LEU A 35 12.06 5.90 10.86
CA LEU A 35 11.28 5.41 12.01
C LEU A 35 11.67 3.99 12.42
N GLU A 36 12.07 3.15 11.47
CA GLU A 36 12.57 1.79 11.74
C GLU A 36 13.93 1.74 12.43
N HIS A 37 14.61 2.88 12.61
CA HIS A 37 15.84 2.95 13.41
C HIS A 37 15.58 3.41 14.84
N LEU A 38 14.34 3.82 15.16
CA LEU A 38 14.00 4.24 16.51
C LEU A 38 13.88 3.02 17.46
N PRO A 39 14.24 3.20 18.75
CA PRO A 39 13.96 2.22 19.80
C PRO A 39 12.45 2.00 20.01
N ALA A 40 12.07 0.83 20.52
CA ALA A 40 10.66 0.48 20.72
C ALA A 40 9.96 1.42 21.72
N THR A 41 10.61 1.78 22.82
CA THR A 41 10.11 2.76 23.79
C THR A 41 9.87 4.15 23.20
N VAL A 42 10.75 4.61 22.31
CA VAL A 42 10.58 5.90 21.60
C VAL A 42 9.37 5.82 20.67
N LEU A 43 9.21 4.72 19.93
CA LEU A 43 8.07 4.49 19.05
C LEU A 43 6.74 4.41 19.82
N ALA A 44 6.73 3.75 20.98
CA ALA A 44 5.56 3.67 21.84
C ALA A 44 5.15 5.05 22.40
N ARG A 45 6.11 5.87 22.82
CA ARG A 45 5.85 7.25 23.28
C ARG A 45 5.39 8.17 22.15
N LEU A 46 6.03 8.06 20.99
CA LEU A 46 5.60 8.74 19.77
C LEU A 46 4.14 8.40 19.44
N ALA A 47 3.76 7.12 19.51
CA ALA A 47 2.38 6.71 19.24
C ALA A 47 1.36 7.36 20.18
N GLN A 48 1.70 7.61 21.43
CA GLN A 48 0.82 8.32 22.37
C GLN A 48 0.59 9.77 21.93
N VAL A 49 1.64 10.47 21.48
CA VAL A 49 1.52 11.84 20.94
C VAL A 49 0.66 11.81 19.68
N LEU A 50 0.96 10.91 18.73
CA LEU A 50 0.19 10.75 17.50
C LEU A 50 -1.29 10.48 17.80
N GLN A 51 -1.59 9.62 18.78
CA GLN A 51 -2.96 9.34 19.20
C GLN A 51 -3.67 10.58 19.75
N ARG A 52 -3.02 11.39 20.63
CA ARG A 52 -3.61 12.64 21.13
C ARG A 52 -3.90 13.63 20.01
N GLN A 53 -3.03 13.66 19.01
CA GLN A 53 -3.14 14.49 17.81
C GLN A 53 -4.09 13.90 16.75
N ARG A 54 -4.83 12.83 17.10
CA ARG A 54 -5.79 12.11 16.24
C ARG A 54 -5.20 11.53 14.95
N LEU A 55 -3.88 11.30 14.92
CA LEU A 55 -3.14 10.59 13.88
C LEU A 55 -3.15 9.08 14.19
N PHE A 56 -4.34 8.49 14.18
CA PHE A 56 -4.59 7.14 14.71
C PHE A 56 -3.93 6.03 13.88
N LEU A 57 -3.78 6.24 12.57
CA LEU A 57 -3.15 5.26 11.69
C LEU A 57 -1.64 5.20 11.92
N GLU A 58 -1.02 6.37 12.08
CA GLU A 58 0.39 6.55 12.38
C GLU A 58 0.71 6.06 13.79
N ALA A 59 -0.17 6.34 14.75
CA ALA A 59 -0.08 5.78 16.11
C ALA A 59 -0.11 4.25 16.08
N ALA A 60 -1.04 3.64 15.33
CA ALA A 60 -1.10 2.19 15.18
C ALA A 60 0.15 1.61 14.50
N SER A 61 0.68 2.30 13.49
CA SER A 61 1.91 1.90 12.79
C SER A 61 3.13 1.95 13.73
N ALA A 62 3.28 3.03 14.49
CA ALA A 62 4.35 3.21 15.46
C ALA A 62 4.29 2.15 16.58
N LEU A 63 3.11 1.82 17.09
CA LEU A 63 2.92 0.74 18.09
C LEU A 63 3.28 -0.64 17.53
N ARG A 64 2.90 -0.93 16.28
CA ARG A 64 3.27 -2.18 15.62
C ARG A 64 4.79 -2.29 15.47
N LEU A 65 5.44 -1.21 15.04
CA LEU A 65 6.88 -1.16 14.88
C LEU A 65 7.61 -1.26 16.23
N ALA A 66 7.06 -0.64 17.28
CA ALA A 66 7.53 -0.79 18.64
C ALA A 66 7.49 -2.26 19.08
N ALA A 67 6.36 -2.94 18.88
CA ALA A 67 6.21 -4.35 19.23
C ALA A 67 7.15 -5.28 18.45
N GLN A 68 7.39 -5.00 17.17
CA GLN A 68 8.35 -5.76 16.35
C GLN A 68 9.80 -5.62 16.83
N LYS A 69 10.11 -4.51 17.50
CA LYS A 69 11.45 -4.17 17.98
C LYS A 69 11.65 -4.44 19.47
N ALA A 70 10.59 -4.82 20.17
CA ALA A 70 10.64 -5.07 21.59
C ALA A 70 11.66 -6.17 21.87
N ALA A 71 12.67 -5.83 22.65
CA ALA A 71 13.62 -6.77 23.24
C ALA A 71 13.41 -6.77 24.76
N GLU A 72 13.97 -7.74 25.48
CA GLU A 72 13.94 -7.74 26.95
C GLU A 72 14.40 -6.39 27.52
N PRO A 73 13.65 -5.73 28.43
CA PRO A 73 12.42 -6.18 29.12
C PRO A 73 11.08 -5.76 28.46
N GLU A 74 11.11 -5.11 27.31
CA GLU A 74 9.94 -4.54 26.61
C GLU A 74 9.04 -5.62 25.98
N GLN A 75 9.49 -6.88 25.96
CA GLN A 75 8.78 -8.00 25.36
C GLN A 75 7.41 -8.25 26.00
N GLU A 76 7.26 -8.00 27.31
CA GLU A 76 5.97 -8.06 28.01
C GLU A 76 5.00 -6.97 27.53
N ALA A 77 5.50 -5.79 27.15
CA ALA A 77 4.69 -4.66 26.67
C ALA A 77 4.28 -4.78 25.19
N ALA A 78 5.01 -5.58 24.40
CA ALA A 78 4.80 -5.73 22.96
C ALA A 78 3.38 -6.18 22.61
N ALA A 79 2.84 -7.15 23.35
CA ALA A 79 1.48 -7.65 23.15
C ALA A 79 0.43 -6.57 23.42
N GLY A 80 0.66 -5.71 24.42
CA GLY A 80 -0.19 -4.56 24.73
C GLY A 80 -0.18 -3.51 23.62
N TRP A 81 0.99 -3.21 23.06
CA TRP A 81 1.11 -2.30 21.91
C TRP A 81 0.40 -2.83 20.67
N LEU A 82 0.49 -4.14 20.38
CA LEU A 82 -0.23 -4.77 19.26
C LEU A 82 -1.75 -4.73 19.46
N LEU A 83 -2.24 -5.03 20.67
CA LEU A 83 -3.66 -4.94 20.98
C LEU A 83 -4.16 -3.50 20.81
N ARG A 84 -3.38 -2.53 21.29
CA ARG A 84 -3.69 -1.09 21.15
C ARG A 84 -3.76 -0.68 19.68
N ALA A 85 -2.78 -1.09 18.87
CA ALA A 85 -2.76 -0.84 17.45
C ALA A 85 -3.97 -1.47 16.74
N ALA A 86 -4.36 -2.69 17.11
CA ALA A 86 -5.54 -3.36 16.55
C ALA A 86 -6.83 -2.57 16.86
N CYS A 87 -6.98 -2.09 18.09
CA CYS A 87 -8.14 -1.27 18.48
C CYS A 87 -8.17 0.07 17.74
N LEU A 88 -7.04 0.77 17.63
CA LEU A 88 -6.95 2.01 16.86
C LEU A 88 -7.36 1.81 15.39
N LEU A 89 -6.94 0.70 14.77
CA LEU A 89 -7.30 0.34 13.41
C LEU A 89 -8.80 0.03 13.26
N LEU A 90 -9.37 -0.75 14.18
CA LEU A 90 -10.79 -1.10 14.17
C LEU A 90 -11.69 0.11 14.39
N GLY A 91 -11.35 0.97 15.35
CA GLY A 91 -12.15 2.13 15.76
C GLY A 91 -11.75 3.39 15.00
N SER A 92 -10.98 4.24 15.68
CA SER A 92 -10.72 5.63 15.29
C SER A 92 -10.02 5.82 13.93
N ALA A 93 -9.27 4.84 13.43
CA ALA A 93 -8.65 4.89 12.10
C ALA A 93 -9.54 4.34 10.96
N ALA A 94 -10.69 3.72 11.27
CA ALA A 94 -11.61 3.13 10.30
C ALA A 94 -10.92 2.21 9.27
N ARG A 95 -10.15 1.24 9.76
CA ARG A 95 -9.47 0.16 9.00
C ARG A 95 -9.83 -1.21 9.59
N PRO A 96 -11.10 -1.62 9.53
CA PRO A 96 -11.59 -2.80 10.24
C PRO A 96 -10.88 -4.10 9.82
N GLU A 97 -10.60 -4.27 8.53
CA GLU A 97 -9.89 -5.46 8.03
C GLU A 97 -8.47 -5.59 8.57
N LEU A 98 -7.72 -4.47 8.63
CA LEU A 98 -6.35 -4.48 9.16
C LEU A 98 -6.33 -4.70 10.66
N GLY A 99 -7.26 -4.09 11.38
CA GLY A 99 -7.39 -4.29 12.82
C GLY A 99 -7.80 -5.73 13.18
N ARG A 100 -8.71 -6.34 12.40
CA ARG A 100 -9.07 -7.77 12.53
C ARG A 100 -7.88 -8.68 12.31
N GLU A 101 -7.13 -8.45 11.23
CA GLU A 101 -5.94 -9.23 10.92
C GLU A 101 -4.87 -9.13 12.02
N LEU A 102 -4.63 -7.92 12.53
CA LEU A 102 -3.67 -7.71 13.61
C LEU A 102 -4.11 -8.40 14.91
N ALA A 103 -5.39 -8.31 15.25
CA ALA A 103 -5.96 -9.03 16.40
C ALA A 103 -5.86 -10.55 16.25
N ARG A 104 -6.10 -11.11 15.04
CA ARG A 104 -5.94 -12.55 14.76
C ARG A 104 -4.51 -13.03 14.96
N ARG A 105 -3.53 -12.25 14.49
CA ARG A 105 -2.11 -12.58 14.70
C ARG A 105 -1.75 -12.59 16.18
N LEU A 106 -2.14 -11.56 16.92
CA LEU A 106 -1.91 -11.50 18.37
C LEU A 106 -2.62 -12.65 19.11
N ALA A 107 -3.84 -13.00 18.71
CA ALA A 107 -4.60 -14.09 19.30
C ALA A 107 -3.99 -15.49 19.06
N ALA A 108 -3.17 -15.64 18.01
CA ALA A 108 -2.49 -16.88 17.65
C ALA A 108 -1.18 -17.10 18.42
N GLU A 109 -0.67 -16.08 19.12
CA GLU A 109 0.49 -16.22 20.00
C GLU A 109 0.19 -17.19 21.18
N PRO A 110 1.21 -17.88 21.71
CA PRO A 110 1.06 -18.75 22.87
C PRO A 110 0.47 -17.99 24.07
N ASP A 111 -0.33 -18.68 24.88
CA ASP A 111 -0.92 -18.08 26.07
C ASP A 111 0.16 -17.65 27.07
N GLY A 112 0.18 -16.34 27.36
CA GLY A 112 1.18 -15.75 28.26
C GLY A 112 0.90 -14.32 28.72
N SER A 113 0.12 -13.52 27.97
CA SER A 113 -0.21 -12.13 28.37
C SER A 113 -1.72 -11.85 28.34
N GLY A 114 -2.18 -10.95 29.23
CA GLY A 114 -3.57 -10.50 29.25
C GLY A 114 -4.03 -9.87 27.91
N SER A 115 -3.10 -9.35 27.11
CA SER A 115 -3.38 -8.77 25.79
C SER A 115 -3.72 -9.82 24.73
N VAL A 116 -3.14 -11.02 24.80
CA VAL A 116 -3.50 -12.15 23.91
C VAL A 116 -4.93 -12.61 24.18
N ALA A 117 -5.28 -12.78 25.47
CA ALA A 117 -6.65 -13.11 25.88
C ALA A 117 -7.65 -12.02 25.46
N ALA A 118 -7.29 -10.74 25.65
CA ALA A 118 -8.12 -9.62 25.21
C ALA A 118 -8.30 -9.58 23.68
N ALA A 119 -7.28 -9.95 22.89
CA ALA A 119 -7.40 -10.05 21.44
C ALA A 119 -8.40 -11.14 21.01
N ARG A 120 -8.38 -12.32 21.67
CA ARG A 120 -9.37 -13.38 21.42
C ARG A 120 -10.78 -12.95 21.81
N HIS A 121 -10.91 -12.25 22.93
CA HIS A 121 -12.19 -11.70 23.37
C HIS A 121 -12.73 -10.68 22.36
N LEU A 122 -11.88 -9.76 21.89
CA LEU A 122 -12.21 -8.79 20.85
C LEU A 122 -12.69 -9.46 19.55
N LEU A 123 -11.99 -10.49 19.07
CA LEU A 123 -12.41 -11.25 17.88
C LEU A 123 -13.75 -11.94 18.08
N THR A 124 -13.98 -12.54 19.25
CA THR A 124 -15.27 -13.16 19.60
C THR A 124 -16.41 -12.13 19.53
N LEU A 125 -16.18 -10.92 20.05
CA LEU A 125 -17.16 -9.83 20.00
C LEU A 125 -17.43 -9.36 18.55
N LEU A 126 -16.40 -9.32 17.70
CA LEU A 126 -16.54 -8.98 16.28
C LEU A 126 -17.29 -10.06 15.49
N ASP A 127 -16.99 -11.32 15.73
CA ASP A 127 -17.59 -12.46 15.01
C ASP A 127 -19.07 -12.68 15.40
N THR A 128 -19.42 -12.36 16.64
CA THR A 128 -20.80 -12.44 17.14
C THR A 128 -21.62 -11.16 16.89
N ASN A 129 -21.05 -10.15 16.24
CA ASN A 129 -21.66 -8.82 16.07
C ASN A 129 -22.18 -8.23 17.40
N ASN A 130 -21.47 -8.46 18.51
CA ASN A 130 -21.88 -7.98 19.83
C ASN A 130 -21.51 -6.50 20.02
N HIS A 131 -22.31 -5.59 19.44
CA HIS A 131 -22.06 -4.15 19.46
C HIS A 131 -21.91 -3.56 20.87
N ARG A 132 -22.71 -4.01 21.84
CA ARG A 132 -22.63 -3.55 23.24
C ARG A 132 -21.32 -4.00 23.90
N GLY A 133 -20.91 -5.23 23.67
CA GLY A 133 -19.64 -5.76 24.15
C GLY A 133 -18.46 -5.05 23.52
N LEU A 134 -18.50 -4.81 22.21
CA LEU A 134 -17.47 -4.03 21.49
C LEU A 134 -17.34 -2.62 22.06
N ARG A 135 -18.45 -1.93 22.29
CA ARG A 135 -18.41 -0.59 22.87
C ARG A 135 -17.74 -0.59 24.25
N ARG A 136 -18.14 -1.50 25.14
CA ARG A 136 -17.52 -1.64 26.47
C ARG A 136 -16.03 -1.98 26.39
N PHE A 137 -15.65 -2.85 25.46
CA PHE A 137 -14.25 -3.21 25.24
C PHE A 137 -13.42 -1.99 24.84
N PHE A 138 -13.90 -1.19 23.89
CA PHE A 138 -13.20 0.02 23.45
C PHE A 138 -13.17 1.11 24.52
N GLU A 139 -14.25 1.26 25.30
CA GLU A 139 -14.30 2.16 26.46
C GLU A 139 -13.26 1.78 27.52
N GLN A 140 -13.07 0.47 27.80
CA GLN A 140 -12.01 -0.01 28.70
C GLN A 140 -10.60 0.28 28.17
N GLN A 141 -10.45 0.35 26.84
CA GLN A 141 -9.21 0.82 26.22
C GLN A 141 -9.13 2.36 26.21
N GLY A 142 -10.19 3.11 26.48
CA GLY A 142 -10.19 4.57 26.28
C GLY A 142 -10.07 4.95 24.80
N LEU A 143 -10.76 4.22 23.92
CA LEU A 143 -10.84 4.46 22.48
C LEU A 143 -12.31 4.57 22.04
N GLU A 144 -12.54 5.24 20.92
CA GLU A 144 -13.86 5.27 20.29
C GLU A 144 -14.10 3.95 19.53
N PRO A 145 -15.29 3.32 19.68
CA PRO A 145 -15.63 2.11 18.97
C PRO A 145 -15.83 2.38 17.45
N PRO A 146 -15.82 1.33 16.61
CA PRO A 146 -16.05 1.47 15.17
C PRO A 146 -17.41 2.14 14.87
N ALA A 147 -17.48 2.96 13.83
CA ALA A 147 -18.67 3.74 13.47
C ALA A 147 -19.95 2.88 13.30
N ASP A 148 -19.80 1.62 12.87
CA ASP A 148 -20.90 0.67 12.66
C ASP A 148 -21.53 0.17 13.98
N THR A 149 -20.98 0.55 15.14
CA THR A 149 -21.56 0.26 16.47
C THR A 149 -22.56 1.30 16.96
N ALA A 150 -22.79 2.37 16.19
CA ALA A 150 -23.73 3.45 16.53
C ALA A 150 -25.20 3.15 16.13
N ALA A 151 -25.45 2.11 15.33
CA ALA A 151 -26.80 1.71 14.92
C ALA A 151 -27.35 0.63 15.88
N GLY A 152 -28.55 0.87 16.41
CA GLY A 152 -29.24 0.01 17.37
C GLY A 152 -29.60 -1.38 16.82
N ASP A 153 -29.76 -2.29 17.78
CA ASP A 153 -30.01 -3.72 17.64
C ASP A 153 -31.10 -4.07 16.60
N THR A 154 -30.76 -4.92 15.64
CA THR A 154 -31.73 -5.81 14.98
C THR A 154 -31.24 -7.25 15.14
N PRO A 155 -32.00 -8.16 15.77
CA PRO A 155 -31.57 -9.55 15.88
C PRO A 155 -31.65 -10.23 14.51
N ALA A 156 -30.58 -10.91 14.11
CA ALA A 156 -30.57 -11.82 12.98
C ALA A 156 -31.47 -13.05 13.30
N PRO A 157 -32.20 -13.62 12.33
CA PRO A 157 -33.03 -14.79 12.58
C PRO A 157 -32.15 -16.04 12.78
N ALA A 158 -32.54 -16.85 13.76
CA ALA A 158 -32.03 -18.20 13.94
C ALA A 158 -32.56 -19.12 12.82
N GLU A 159 -31.68 -19.73 12.04
CA GLU A 159 -32.07 -20.71 11.04
C GLU A 159 -32.04 -22.12 11.65
N GLN A 160 -33.21 -22.77 11.60
CA GLN A 160 -33.50 -24.07 12.16
C GLN A 160 -32.88 -25.19 11.32
N ARG A 161 -32.37 -26.21 12.02
CA ARG A 161 -32.16 -27.55 11.48
C ARG A 161 -33.52 -28.24 11.31
N THR A 162 -33.81 -28.76 10.12
CA THR A 162 -34.73 -29.90 9.95
C THR A 162 -34.29 -30.82 8.81
N THR A 163 -33.96 -32.05 9.23
CA THR A 163 -34.34 -33.36 8.67
C THR A 163 -34.24 -33.67 7.16
N SER A 164 -33.36 -34.64 6.88
CA SER A 164 -33.55 -35.84 6.06
C SER A 164 -34.71 -35.89 5.05
N GLY A 165 -34.35 -35.99 3.77
CA GLY A 165 -35.17 -36.56 2.72
C GLY A 165 -34.28 -37.34 1.76
N ALA A 166 -34.50 -38.66 1.68
CA ALA A 166 -33.80 -39.57 0.80
C ALA A 166 -34.23 -39.37 -0.67
N ALA A 167 -33.27 -39.37 -1.59
CA ALA A 167 -33.50 -39.75 -2.97
C ALA A 167 -32.23 -40.42 -3.50
N SER A 168 -32.27 -41.74 -3.58
CA SER A 168 -31.39 -42.54 -4.42
C SER A 168 -31.60 -42.16 -5.89
N PHE A 169 -30.53 -41.99 -6.68
CA PHE A 169 -30.41 -42.61 -8.01
C PHE A 169 -29.00 -42.42 -8.60
N LEU A 170 -28.52 -43.51 -9.21
CA LEU A 170 -27.32 -43.68 -10.06
C LEU A 170 -25.97 -43.91 -9.37
N SER A 171 -25.75 -45.19 -9.08
CA SER A 171 -24.44 -45.83 -9.11
C SER A 171 -23.75 -45.57 -10.46
N ARG A 172 -22.70 -44.75 -10.46
CA ARG A 172 -21.71 -44.73 -11.55
C ARG A 172 -20.51 -45.58 -11.16
N GLN A 173 -20.26 -46.57 -12.01
CA GLN A 173 -19.09 -47.43 -12.01
C GLN A 173 -17.81 -46.62 -11.74
N ARG A 174 -17.03 -47.15 -10.81
CA ARG A 174 -15.73 -46.66 -10.38
C ARG A 174 -14.68 -47.05 -11.43
N GLU A 175 -14.70 -46.39 -12.59
CA GLU A 175 -13.50 -46.36 -13.42
C GLU A 175 -12.46 -45.50 -12.69
N LYS A 176 -11.34 -46.12 -12.30
CA LYS A 176 -10.12 -45.43 -11.87
C LYS A 176 -9.55 -44.68 -13.07
N SER A 177 -10.21 -43.59 -13.44
CA SER A 177 -9.80 -42.74 -14.53
C SER A 177 -8.50 -42.03 -14.14
N TRP A 178 -7.47 -42.25 -14.94
CA TRP A 178 -6.22 -41.49 -15.09
C TRP A 178 -6.37 -39.98 -14.83
N VAL A 179 -7.55 -39.41 -15.09
CA VAL A 179 -7.97 -38.04 -14.72
C VAL A 179 -7.72 -37.71 -13.24
N THR A 180 -7.95 -38.63 -12.29
CA THR A 180 -7.71 -38.38 -10.85
C THR A 180 -6.24 -38.26 -10.46
N LYS A 181 -5.31 -38.76 -11.29
CA LYS A 181 -3.86 -38.67 -11.05
C LYS A 181 -3.21 -37.50 -11.80
N LEU A 182 -3.76 -37.09 -12.95
CA LEU A 182 -3.23 -35.99 -13.75
C LEU A 182 -3.59 -34.59 -13.22
N LEU A 183 -4.79 -34.44 -12.64
CA LEU A 183 -5.28 -33.16 -12.11
C LEU A 183 -4.34 -32.52 -11.06
N PRO A 184 -3.84 -33.25 -10.06
CA PRO A 184 -2.89 -32.70 -9.09
C PRO A 184 -1.56 -32.29 -9.74
N GLY A 185 -1.04 -33.08 -10.68
CA GLY A 185 0.20 -32.78 -11.39
C GLY A 185 0.09 -31.50 -12.23
N LEU A 186 -1.03 -31.33 -12.94
CA LEU A 186 -1.32 -30.10 -13.68
C LEU A 186 -1.48 -28.90 -12.74
N LEU A 187 -2.15 -29.06 -11.59
CA LEU A 187 -2.30 -27.99 -10.62
C LEU A 187 -0.93 -27.51 -10.11
N VAL A 188 -0.03 -28.44 -9.76
CA VAL A 188 1.35 -28.10 -9.36
C VAL A 188 2.09 -27.36 -10.47
N LEU A 189 1.96 -27.79 -11.72
CA LEU A 189 2.57 -27.12 -12.86
C LEU A 189 2.06 -25.68 -13.02
N PHE A 190 0.75 -25.46 -12.94
CA PHE A 190 0.15 -24.11 -13.04
C PHE A 190 0.52 -23.22 -11.85
N LEU A 191 0.62 -23.79 -10.64
CA LEU A 191 1.11 -23.07 -9.45
C LEU A 191 2.58 -22.68 -9.59
N ALA A 192 3.43 -23.57 -10.11
CA ALA A 192 4.83 -23.28 -10.39
C ALA A 192 4.95 -22.19 -11.46
N ALA A 193 4.21 -22.29 -12.56
CA ALA A 193 4.15 -21.26 -13.60
C ALA A 193 3.69 -19.90 -13.06
N TRP A 194 2.65 -19.90 -12.21
CA TRP A 194 2.15 -18.71 -11.55
C TRP A 194 3.23 -18.08 -10.65
N LEU A 195 3.88 -18.87 -9.80
CA LEU A 195 4.93 -18.43 -8.89
C LEU A 195 6.17 -17.91 -9.63
N SER A 196 6.65 -18.63 -10.64
CA SER A 196 7.75 -18.15 -11.51
C SER A 196 7.37 -16.83 -12.16
N GLY A 197 6.14 -16.72 -12.67
CA GLY A 197 5.60 -15.48 -13.21
C GLY A 197 5.59 -14.35 -12.17
N LEU A 198 5.19 -14.61 -10.93
CA LEU A 198 5.20 -13.60 -9.85
C LEU A 198 6.61 -13.07 -9.56
N LEU A 199 7.60 -13.96 -9.50
CA LEU A 199 8.98 -13.63 -9.13
C LEU A 199 9.77 -12.96 -10.25
N LEU A 200 9.38 -13.16 -11.51
CA LEU A 200 10.16 -12.75 -12.68
C LEU A 200 9.50 -11.65 -13.52
N ARG A 201 8.17 -11.43 -13.41
CA ARG A 201 7.42 -10.48 -14.27
C ARG A 201 7.84 -9.02 -14.17
N ASP A 202 8.44 -8.62 -13.04
CA ASP A 202 8.81 -7.24 -12.74
C ASP A 202 10.35 -7.06 -12.63
N ARG A 203 11.15 -8.08 -12.99
CA ARG A 203 12.62 -7.98 -12.95
C ARG A 203 13.16 -7.12 -14.10
N LEU A 204 14.01 -6.14 -13.76
CA LEU A 204 14.63 -5.25 -14.74
C LEU A 204 15.66 -5.94 -15.64
N GLY A 205 16.25 -7.06 -15.20
CA GLY A 205 17.20 -7.83 -16.01
C GLY A 205 16.62 -8.40 -17.31
N GLY A 206 15.28 -8.46 -17.43
CA GLY A 206 14.62 -8.86 -18.68
C GLY A 206 14.43 -7.73 -19.70
N VAL A 207 14.90 -6.52 -19.41
CA VAL A 207 14.89 -5.37 -20.34
C VAL A 207 16.16 -5.42 -21.20
N THR A 208 16.09 -6.05 -22.36
CA THR A 208 17.26 -6.20 -23.25
C THR A 208 17.42 -5.02 -24.23
N GLU A 209 16.30 -4.49 -24.70
CA GLU A 209 16.24 -3.40 -25.69
C GLU A 209 15.62 -2.15 -25.09
N THR A 210 16.25 -1.00 -25.32
CA THR A 210 15.77 0.31 -24.89
C THR A 210 15.47 1.19 -26.09
N ARG A 211 14.40 1.96 -26.00
CA ARG A 211 13.90 2.84 -27.05
C ARG A 211 14.65 4.17 -27.01
N ARG A 212 14.99 4.72 -28.17
CA ARG A 212 15.79 5.96 -28.28
C ARG A 212 15.12 7.17 -27.63
N GLU A 213 13.79 7.16 -27.56
CA GLU A 213 12.97 8.18 -26.93
C GLU A 213 13.32 8.36 -25.45
N LEU A 214 13.82 7.31 -24.78
CA LEU A 214 14.26 7.35 -23.39
C LEU A 214 15.60 8.05 -23.20
N LEU A 215 16.30 8.44 -24.27
CA LEU A 215 17.58 9.16 -24.15
C LEU A 215 17.37 10.68 -24.11
N ALA A 216 16.17 11.16 -24.43
CA ALA A 216 15.84 12.57 -24.42
C ALA A 216 15.53 13.06 -22.99
N GLU A 217 15.92 14.30 -22.71
CA GLU A 217 15.52 14.97 -21.47
C GLU A 217 14.01 15.31 -21.49
N PRO A 218 13.34 15.33 -20.32
CA PRO A 218 11.97 15.79 -20.21
C PRO A 218 11.81 17.21 -20.74
N ARG A 219 10.73 17.45 -21.47
CA ARG A 219 10.39 18.78 -21.99
C ARG A 219 9.38 19.43 -21.08
N GLN A 220 9.68 20.64 -20.62
CA GLN A 220 8.84 21.43 -19.74
C GLN A 220 8.67 22.83 -20.34
N ALA A 221 7.43 23.34 -20.38
CA ALA A 221 7.14 24.70 -20.85
C ALA A 221 6.06 25.37 -20.00
N GLU A 222 6.23 26.66 -19.73
CA GLU A 222 5.28 27.44 -18.92
C GLU A 222 3.91 27.53 -19.58
N ILE A 223 2.86 27.48 -18.76
CA ILE A 223 1.48 27.71 -19.22
C ILE A 223 1.15 29.18 -18.96
N ALA A 224 0.95 29.97 -20.01
CA ALA A 224 0.73 31.41 -19.90
C ALA A 224 -0.55 31.82 -19.12
N ALA A 225 -1.58 30.95 -19.09
CA ALA A 225 -2.84 31.21 -18.40
C ALA A 225 -3.46 29.91 -17.83
N PRO A 226 -2.91 29.35 -16.74
CA PRO A 226 -3.38 28.08 -16.21
C PRO A 226 -4.74 28.26 -15.55
N ARG A 227 -5.77 27.57 -16.07
CA ARG A 227 -7.07 27.51 -15.44
C ARG A 227 -7.11 26.36 -14.43
N PRO A 228 -7.51 26.61 -13.17
CA PRO A 228 -7.70 25.54 -12.21
C PRO A 228 -8.77 24.56 -12.69
N VAL A 229 -8.51 23.27 -12.53
CA VAL A 229 -9.47 22.20 -12.80
C VAL A 229 -9.99 21.69 -11.48
N GLN A 230 -11.31 21.67 -11.32
CA GLN A 230 -11.96 21.07 -10.16
C GLN A 230 -12.51 19.70 -10.54
N LEU A 231 -12.22 18.69 -9.75
CA LEU A 231 -12.79 17.36 -9.95
C LEU A 231 -13.11 16.68 -8.63
N ARG A 232 -13.95 15.65 -8.75
CA ARG A 232 -14.21 14.70 -7.67
C ARG A 232 -13.42 13.44 -7.92
N HIS A 233 -12.68 12.99 -6.91
CA HIS A 233 -11.91 11.77 -6.98
C HIS A 233 -12.10 10.98 -5.69
N GLY A 234 -12.88 9.89 -5.75
CA GLY A 234 -13.28 9.12 -4.56
C GLY A 234 -13.96 9.99 -3.51
N ASP A 235 -13.38 10.03 -2.31
CA ASP A 235 -13.85 10.81 -1.17
C ASP A 235 -13.27 12.23 -1.11
N TRP A 236 -12.65 12.72 -2.19
CA TRP A 236 -12.00 14.04 -2.22
C TRP A 236 -12.58 14.97 -3.28
N ASN A 237 -12.67 16.25 -2.94
CA ASN A 237 -12.80 17.36 -3.88
C ASN A 237 -11.39 17.90 -4.14
N LEU A 238 -10.94 17.84 -5.39
CA LEU A 238 -9.62 18.28 -5.80
C LEU A 238 -9.70 19.57 -6.61
N VAL A 239 -8.77 20.49 -6.33
CA VAL A 239 -8.49 21.65 -7.19
C VAL A 239 -7.06 21.52 -7.68
N LEU A 240 -6.92 21.33 -8.99
CA LEU A 240 -5.64 21.20 -9.68
C LEU A 240 -5.27 22.54 -10.27
N ARG A 241 -4.05 23.01 -10.05
CA ARG A 241 -3.52 24.22 -10.67
C ARG A 241 -2.35 23.86 -11.57
N PRO A 242 -2.54 23.85 -12.91
CA PRO A 242 -1.46 23.63 -13.84
C PRO A 242 -0.35 24.65 -13.68
N ARG A 243 0.90 24.18 -13.77
CA ARG A 243 2.12 24.99 -13.68
C ARG A 243 2.87 24.97 -15.00
N PHE A 244 3.09 23.77 -15.55
CA PHE A 244 3.83 23.57 -16.79
C PHE A 244 3.16 22.50 -17.64
N SER A 245 3.25 22.63 -18.97
CA SER A 245 3.09 21.48 -19.86
C SER A 245 4.34 20.62 -19.76
N TYR A 246 4.18 19.30 -19.67
CA TYR A 246 5.26 18.39 -19.39
C TYR A 246 5.17 17.13 -20.22
N HIS A 247 6.33 16.74 -20.75
CA HIS A 247 6.52 15.54 -21.53
C HIS A 247 7.75 14.79 -21.02
N ILE A 248 7.58 13.52 -20.68
CA ILE A 248 8.66 12.66 -20.20
C ILE A 248 8.55 11.28 -20.85
N CYS A 249 9.68 10.77 -21.34
CA CYS A 249 9.83 9.39 -21.76
C CYS A 249 10.84 8.71 -20.84
N GLY A 250 10.50 7.55 -20.31
CA GLY A 250 11.32 6.87 -19.32
C GLY A 250 11.10 5.37 -19.28
N LEU A 251 12.11 4.67 -18.78
CA LEU A 251 12.01 3.29 -18.34
C LEU A 251 11.48 3.30 -16.90
N VAL A 252 10.37 2.62 -16.65
CA VAL A 252 9.80 2.45 -15.32
C VAL A 252 10.65 1.43 -14.55
N VAL A 253 11.35 1.87 -13.51
CA VAL A 253 12.23 1.01 -12.71
C VAL A 253 11.53 0.46 -11.46
N HIS A 254 10.55 1.19 -10.93
CA HIS A 254 9.69 0.72 -9.86
C HIS A 254 8.32 1.39 -9.97
N VAL A 255 7.27 0.71 -9.52
CA VAL A 255 5.92 1.25 -9.45
C VAL A 255 5.42 1.10 -8.03
N ASN A 256 4.91 2.18 -7.44
CA ASN A 256 4.13 2.05 -6.23
C ASN A 256 2.67 1.78 -6.59
N THR A 257 2.15 0.70 -6.02
CA THR A 257 0.72 0.41 -6.05
C THR A 257 0.24 0.52 -4.61
N TYR A 258 -0.44 1.62 -4.27
CA TYR A 258 -1.11 1.82 -2.96
C TYR A 258 -2.13 0.71 -2.59
N ALA A 259 -2.27 -0.32 -3.43
CA ALA A 259 -3.19 -1.45 -3.34
C ALA A 259 -2.80 -2.51 -2.30
N MET A 260 -1.56 -2.55 -1.82
CA MET A 260 -1.13 -3.58 -0.86
C MET A 260 -1.09 -2.98 0.55
N LEU A 261 -2.22 -3.08 1.28
CA LEU A 261 -2.39 -2.78 2.72
C LEU A 261 -2.86 -1.38 3.16
N GLY A 262 -3.50 -0.57 2.30
CA GLY A 262 -4.43 0.48 2.76
C GLY A 262 -3.89 1.56 3.70
N LEU A 263 -2.57 1.79 3.70
CA LEU A 263 -1.93 2.93 4.34
C LEU A 263 -2.13 4.15 3.43
N ARG A 264 -3.25 4.84 3.67
CA ARG A 264 -3.74 5.98 2.89
C ARG A 264 -3.05 7.25 3.34
N PHE A 265 -1.90 7.54 2.75
CA PHE A 265 -1.51 8.92 2.49
C PHE A 265 -1.41 9.08 0.97
N GLN A 266 -2.44 9.72 0.39
CA GLN A 266 -2.54 10.18 -1.01
C GLN A 266 -3.29 9.25 -2.02
N ASP A 267 -4.55 8.90 -1.71
CA ASP A 267 -5.47 8.14 -2.60
C ASP A 267 -6.01 8.91 -3.84
N PHE A 268 -5.28 9.87 -4.39
CA PHE A 268 -5.71 10.56 -5.62
C PHE A 268 -4.84 10.24 -6.83
N TYR A 269 -3.75 9.50 -6.67
CA TYR A 269 -2.92 9.05 -7.78
C TYR A 269 -3.31 7.66 -8.26
N GLU A 270 -3.25 7.43 -9.57
CA GLU A 270 -3.41 6.10 -10.13
C GLU A 270 -2.20 5.20 -9.83
N ARG A 271 -1.01 5.79 -9.91
CA ARG A 271 0.30 5.16 -9.70
C ARG A 271 1.33 6.19 -9.31
N ASP A 272 2.35 5.76 -8.58
CA ASP A 272 3.64 6.46 -8.59
C ASP A 272 4.59 5.70 -9.50
N LEU A 273 5.26 6.44 -10.37
CA LEU A 273 6.20 5.90 -11.34
C LEU A 273 7.59 6.40 -10.99
N CYS A 274 8.46 5.48 -10.63
CA CYS A 274 9.89 5.76 -10.62
C CYS A 274 10.47 5.44 -11.98
N MET A 275 11.01 6.45 -12.65
CA MET A 275 11.48 6.33 -14.03
C MET A 275 12.90 6.81 -14.17
N VAL A 276 13.66 6.14 -15.05
CA VAL A 276 14.99 6.57 -15.49
C VAL A 276 15.01 6.84 -16.98
N TRP A 277 15.88 7.75 -17.40
CA TRP A 277 16.12 8.11 -18.80
C TRP A 277 17.60 8.47 -19.01
N GLY A 278 17.95 8.92 -20.22
CA GLY A 278 19.26 9.45 -20.54
C GLY A 278 20.39 8.45 -20.33
N GLU A 279 21.43 8.90 -19.64
CA GLU A 279 22.64 8.13 -19.35
C GLU A 279 22.38 6.93 -18.44
N ASN A 280 21.41 7.02 -17.51
CA ASN A 280 21.00 5.87 -16.70
C ASN A 280 20.51 4.71 -17.58
N VAL A 281 19.86 5.02 -18.71
CA VAL A 281 19.37 4.03 -19.68
C VAL A 281 20.48 3.59 -20.64
N SER A 282 21.26 4.52 -21.21
CA SER A 282 22.30 4.17 -22.20
C SER A 282 23.45 3.38 -21.58
N SER A 283 23.85 3.68 -20.35
CA SER A 283 24.88 2.95 -19.60
C SER A 283 24.36 1.66 -18.95
N ARG A 284 23.04 1.42 -19.00
CA ARG A 284 22.35 0.36 -18.26
C ARG A 284 22.62 0.36 -16.75
N ALA A 285 22.87 1.54 -16.16
CA ALA A 285 23.07 1.67 -14.71
C ALA A 285 21.90 1.07 -13.90
N PHE A 286 20.67 1.15 -14.41
CA PHE A 286 19.48 0.54 -13.79
C PHE A 286 19.51 -1.00 -13.69
N GLN A 287 20.40 -1.68 -14.43
CA GLN A 287 20.59 -3.14 -14.39
C GLN A 287 21.89 -3.55 -13.70
N ALA A 288 22.72 -2.59 -13.30
CA ALA A 288 24.02 -2.91 -12.74
C ALA A 288 23.84 -3.73 -11.44
N PRO A 289 24.69 -4.76 -11.21
CA PRO A 289 24.66 -5.52 -9.97
C PRO A 289 24.72 -4.58 -8.76
N GLY A 290 23.85 -4.80 -7.77
CA GLY A 290 23.74 -3.93 -6.59
C GLY A 290 22.83 -2.72 -6.76
N THR A 291 22.32 -2.44 -7.96
CA THR A 291 21.31 -1.39 -8.17
C THR A 291 19.92 -1.90 -7.82
N SER A 292 19.20 -1.16 -6.99
CA SER A 292 17.84 -1.48 -6.59
C SER A 292 17.00 -0.21 -6.46
N PHE A 293 15.71 -0.35 -6.72
CA PHE A 293 14.74 0.73 -6.65
C PHE A 293 13.60 0.28 -5.76
N THR A 294 13.17 1.14 -4.85
CA THR A 294 12.04 0.90 -3.96
C THR A 294 11.20 2.16 -3.86
N HIS A 295 9.93 2.02 -3.52
CA HIS A 295 9.17 3.15 -2.98
C HIS A 295 8.97 2.93 -1.49
N HIS A 296 9.17 3.99 -0.71
CA HIS A 296 8.71 4.05 0.67
C HIS A 296 7.74 5.23 0.77
N GLY A 297 6.46 4.95 1.03
CA GLY A 297 5.40 5.94 0.92
C GLY A 297 5.29 6.47 -0.52
N ASN A 298 5.35 7.79 -0.66
CA ASN A 298 5.28 8.49 -1.95
C ASN A 298 6.66 8.89 -2.49
N THR A 299 7.75 8.29 -2.00
CA THR A 299 9.12 8.62 -2.43
C THR A 299 9.78 7.43 -3.10
N CYS A 300 10.33 7.63 -4.30
CA CYS A 300 11.22 6.65 -4.93
C CYS A 300 12.64 6.77 -4.37
N PHE A 301 13.18 5.63 -3.94
CA PHE A 301 14.57 5.48 -3.53
C PHE A 301 15.31 4.62 -4.53
N VAL A 302 16.56 4.96 -4.74
CA VAL A 302 17.52 4.15 -5.48
C VAL A 302 18.73 3.89 -4.58
N HIS A 303 19.19 2.65 -4.56
CA HIS A 303 20.43 2.26 -3.92
C HIS A 303 21.31 1.58 -4.96
N TRP A 304 22.60 1.87 -4.93
CA TRP A 304 23.58 1.20 -5.78
C TRP A 304 24.93 1.06 -5.07
N SER A 305 25.72 0.10 -5.52
CA SER A 305 27.08 -0.13 -5.04
C SER A 305 28.05 -0.26 -6.21
N GLY A 306 29.32 0.08 -5.94
CA GLY A 306 30.37 0.08 -6.95
C GLY A 306 30.42 1.33 -7.83
N PRO A 307 31.39 1.40 -8.76
CA PRO A 307 31.66 2.59 -9.57
C PRO A 307 30.68 2.69 -10.76
N ILE A 308 29.38 2.74 -10.50
CA ILE A 308 28.38 2.96 -11.54
C ILE A 308 28.12 4.47 -11.69
N GLY A 309 28.08 4.94 -12.93
CA GLY A 309 27.78 6.34 -13.27
C GLY A 309 26.29 6.69 -13.15
N PHE A 310 25.63 6.31 -12.04
CA PHE A 310 24.21 6.59 -11.86
C PHE A 310 23.97 8.10 -11.70
N ARG A 311 23.11 8.66 -12.55
CA ARG A 311 22.76 10.09 -12.58
C ARG A 311 21.45 10.32 -11.85
N MET A 312 21.51 10.87 -10.64
CA MET A 312 20.31 11.19 -9.86
C MET A 312 19.38 12.19 -10.55
N GLN A 313 19.92 13.08 -11.40
CA GLN A 313 19.11 14.06 -12.14
C GLN A 313 18.24 13.42 -13.23
N GLN A 314 18.59 12.19 -13.64
CA GLN A 314 17.87 11.38 -14.65
C GLN A 314 17.06 10.25 -14.00
N LEU A 315 16.56 10.52 -12.79
CA LEU A 315 15.60 9.71 -12.04
C LEU A 315 14.40 10.61 -11.69
N SER A 316 13.18 10.16 -11.97
CA SER A 316 11.96 10.85 -11.55
C SER A 316 11.14 9.99 -10.62
N ASN A 317 10.37 10.67 -9.77
CA ASN A 317 9.33 10.07 -8.95
C ASN A 317 8.03 10.81 -9.24
N THR A 318 7.31 10.30 -10.23
CA THR A 318 6.17 11.00 -10.83
C THR A 318 4.88 10.39 -10.33
N HIS A 319 4.12 11.19 -9.59
CA HIS A 319 2.76 10.86 -9.16
C HIS A 319 1.79 11.15 -10.29
N VAL A 320 1.30 10.09 -10.93
CA VAL A 320 0.43 10.23 -12.11
C VAL A 320 -1.02 10.10 -11.74
N PHE A 321 -1.83 10.98 -12.32
CA PHE A 321 -3.25 10.78 -12.36
C PHE A 321 -3.90 11.31 -13.65
N SER A 322 -5.12 10.89 -13.95
CA SER A 322 -5.86 11.33 -15.15
C SER A 322 -7.35 11.55 -14.91
N LEU A 323 -7.97 12.39 -15.75
CA LEU A 323 -9.42 12.62 -15.77
C LEU A 323 -10.16 11.61 -16.65
N ASP A 324 -9.45 10.95 -17.57
CA ASP A 324 -10.02 9.97 -18.50
C ASP A 324 -9.93 8.56 -17.89
N GLU A 325 -11.08 7.91 -17.69
CA GLU A 325 -11.15 6.58 -17.08
C GLU A 325 -10.38 5.49 -17.85
N LYS A 326 -10.36 5.55 -19.19
CA LYS A 326 -9.57 4.61 -20.01
C LYS A 326 -8.09 4.83 -19.80
N LEU A 327 -7.66 6.10 -19.74
CA LEU A 327 -6.27 6.45 -19.47
C LEU A 327 -5.86 6.04 -18.05
N ARG A 328 -6.74 6.23 -17.05
CA ARG A 328 -6.53 5.73 -15.68
C ARG A 328 -6.32 4.21 -15.65
N ALA A 329 -7.16 3.45 -16.34
CA ALA A 329 -7.00 2.01 -16.46
C ALA A 329 -5.69 1.61 -17.17
N ALA A 330 -5.25 2.39 -18.16
CA ALA A 330 -3.99 2.17 -18.85
C ALA A 330 -2.77 2.46 -17.96
N LEU A 331 -2.79 3.57 -17.21
CA LEU A 331 -1.78 3.94 -16.21
C LEU A 331 -1.68 2.88 -15.11
N ALA A 332 -2.82 2.38 -14.61
CA ALA A 332 -2.86 1.32 -13.61
C ALA A 332 -2.20 0.00 -14.09
N ARG A 333 -2.07 -0.21 -15.40
CA ARG A 333 -1.41 -1.40 -15.97
C ARG A 333 0.08 -1.22 -16.23
N ILE A 334 0.66 -0.05 -15.96
CA ILE A 334 2.11 0.15 -16.05
C ILE A 334 2.80 -0.69 -14.98
N ARG A 335 3.93 -1.30 -15.35
CA ARG A 335 4.75 -2.17 -14.49
C ARG A 335 6.22 -1.83 -14.64
N ALA A 336 7.02 -2.26 -13.67
CA ALA A 336 8.47 -2.18 -13.76
C ALA A 336 8.98 -2.89 -15.04
N GLY A 337 9.96 -2.27 -15.69
CA GLY A 337 10.51 -2.61 -16.99
C GLY A 337 9.75 -2.04 -18.20
N ASP A 338 8.56 -1.48 -18.03
CA ASP A 338 7.85 -0.84 -19.14
C ASP A 338 8.55 0.47 -19.57
N GLN A 339 8.54 0.73 -20.87
CA GLN A 339 9.08 1.95 -21.45
C GLN A 339 7.91 2.80 -21.93
N VAL A 340 7.75 3.99 -21.34
CA VAL A 340 6.55 4.81 -21.53
C VAL A 340 6.92 6.25 -21.84
N CYS A 341 6.05 6.93 -22.56
CA CYS A 341 6.02 8.38 -22.66
C CYS A 341 4.70 8.91 -22.11
N LEU A 342 4.79 9.97 -21.33
CA LEU A 342 3.65 10.66 -20.72
C LEU A 342 3.61 12.08 -21.26
N ASP A 343 2.44 12.51 -21.72
CA ASP A 343 2.13 13.92 -21.97
C ASP A 343 1.09 14.40 -20.97
N GLY A 344 1.25 15.62 -20.50
CA GLY A 344 0.27 16.23 -19.62
C GLY A 344 0.77 17.52 -19.00
N LYS A 345 0.36 17.74 -17.75
CA LYS A 345 0.64 18.98 -17.01
C LYS A 345 1.19 18.65 -15.62
N LEU A 346 2.24 19.36 -15.22
CA LEU A 346 2.63 19.43 -13.81
C LEU A 346 1.61 20.30 -13.08
N VAL A 347 1.06 19.82 -11.97
CA VAL A 347 -0.04 20.48 -11.25
C VAL A 347 0.19 20.55 -9.75
N ASP A 348 -0.12 21.69 -9.15
CA ASP A 348 -0.34 21.73 -7.70
C ASP A 348 -1.72 21.18 -7.38
N VAL A 349 -1.85 20.46 -6.27
CA VAL A 349 -3.10 19.83 -5.83
C VAL A 349 -3.56 20.44 -4.52
N SER A 350 -4.84 20.80 -4.45
CA SER A 350 -5.52 21.12 -3.21
C SER A 350 -6.66 20.11 -3.01
N ALA A 351 -6.60 19.31 -1.95
CA ALA A 351 -7.55 18.25 -1.66
C ALA A 351 -8.36 18.56 -0.39
N VAL A 352 -9.68 18.46 -0.48
CA VAL A 352 -10.60 18.60 0.65
C VAL A 352 -11.44 17.32 0.76
N PRO A 353 -11.52 16.69 1.93
CA PRO A 353 -12.32 15.47 2.08
C PRO A 353 -13.80 15.83 1.99
N ARG A 354 -14.57 14.97 1.29
CA ARG A 354 -16.01 15.13 1.06
C ARG A 354 -16.85 14.85 2.30
N ARG A 355 -16.29 14.09 3.24
CA ARG A 355 -16.90 13.81 4.54
C ARG A 355 -15.94 14.29 5.60
N ALA A 356 -16.39 15.24 6.39
CA ALA A 356 -15.77 15.63 7.63
C ALA A 356 -16.65 15.14 8.79
N PRO A 357 -16.07 14.77 9.94
CA PRO A 357 -16.84 14.61 11.16
C PRO A 357 -17.68 15.87 11.42
N ALA A 358 -18.93 15.69 11.84
CA ALA A 358 -19.82 16.81 12.14
C ALA A 358 -19.14 17.80 13.11
N GLY A 359 -19.15 19.09 12.76
CA GLY A 359 -18.49 20.15 13.53
C GLY A 359 -17.02 20.42 13.18
N THR A 360 -16.42 19.70 12.21
CA THR A 360 -15.06 19.97 11.74
C THR A 360 -15.07 20.56 10.32
N MET A 361 -14.37 21.67 10.10
CA MET A 361 -13.99 22.13 8.75
C MET A 361 -12.61 21.57 8.42
N PRO A 362 -12.48 20.54 7.57
CA PRO A 362 -11.18 19.96 7.26
C PRO A 362 -10.37 20.97 6.45
N ALA A 363 -9.18 21.32 6.95
CA ALA A 363 -8.27 22.17 6.20
C ALA A 363 -7.86 21.48 4.88
N PRO A 364 -7.78 22.22 3.76
CA PRO A 364 -7.34 21.65 2.49
C PRO A 364 -5.89 21.18 2.59
N VAL A 365 -5.63 19.93 2.22
CA VAL A 365 -4.27 19.43 2.00
C VAL A 365 -3.75 20.05 0.71
N ARG A 366 -2.61 20.75 0.79
CA ARG A 366 -2.00 21.41 -0.37
C ARG A 366 -0.67 20.76 -0.69
N LEU A 367 -0.54 20.28 -1.92
CA LEU A 367 0.65 19.64 -2.44
C LEU A 367 1.14 20.45 -3.64
N LYS A 368 2.44 20.68 -3.67
CA LYS A 368 3.09 21.36 -4.79
C LYS A 368 3.80 20.34 -5.64
N THR A 369 3.69 20.47 -6.96
CA THR A 369 4.52 19.70 -7.87
C THR A 369 5.93 20.25 -7.88
N SER A 370 6.92 19.37 -7.97
CA SER A 370 8.24 19.76 -8.44
C SER A 370 8.15 20.35 -9.84
N THR A 371 8.96 21.38 -10.10
CA THR A 371 9.11 22.04 -11.40
C THR A 371 10.57 22.26 -11.78
N THR A 372 11.50 21.69 -11.00
CA THR A 372 12.94 21.74 -11.23
C THR A 372 13.50 20.33 -11.14
N ARG A 373 14.66 20.08 -11.73
CA ARG A 373 15.31 18.75 -11.74
C ARG A 373 16.35 18.56 -10.64
N THR A 374 16.69 19.65 -9.95
CA THR A 374 17.75 19.68 -8.94
C THR A 374 17.20 19.82 -7.53
N ASP A 375 15.88 19.80 -7.35
CA ASP A 375 15.29 19.74 -6.02
C ASP A 375 15.52 18.36 -5.40
N THR A 376 15.70 18.38 -4.09
CA THR A 376 15.98 17.19 -3.30
C THR A 376 15.11 17.20 -2.05
N GLY A 377 14.67 16.03 -1.58
CA GLY A 377 13.86 15.90 -0.37
C GLY A 377 12.36 16.13 -0.59
N ASN A 378 11.64 16.47 0.48
CA ASN A 378 10.17 16.58 0.46
C ASN A 378 9.71 17.72 -0.44
N GLY A 379 8.91 17.39 -1.46
CA GLY A 379 8.43 18.33 -2.49
C GLY A 379 9.17 18.27 -3.82
N ALA A 380 10.21 17.43 -3.94
CA ALA A 380 10.93 17.18 -5.20
C ALA A 380 10.22 16.20 -6.15
N CYS A 381 9.01 15.77 -5.83
CA CYS A 381 8.26 14.80 -6.63
C CYS A 381 7.37 15.53 -7.64
N GLU A 382 7.29 15.02 -8.87
CA GLU A 382 6.39 15.59 -9.87
C GLU A 382 4.97 15.10 -9.62
N ILE A 383 3.99 16.00 -9.69
CA ILE A 383 2.58 15.63 -9.70
C ILE A 383 2.03 15.95 -11.08
N MET A 384 1.68 14.90 -11.82
CA MET A 384 1.35 15.02 -13.24
C MET A 384 -0.11 14.63 -13.50
N LEU A 385 -0.88 15.59 -14.02
CA LEU A 385 -2.14 15.32 -14.70
C LEU A 385 -1.83 14.81 -16.11
N VAL A 386 -1.96 13.50 -16.33
CA VAL A 386 -1.66 12.83 -17.58
C VAL A 386 -2.84 12.93 -18.55
N GLU A 387 -2.54 13.40 -19.75
CA GLU A 387 -3.49 13.57 -20.86
C GLU A 387 -3.25 12.55 -21.98
N ARG A 388 -2.00 12.05 -22.12
CA ARG A 388 -1.69 10.91 -22.99
C ARG A 388 -0.64 10.00 -22.38
N LEU A 389 -0.80 8.70 -22.63
CA LEU A 389 0.16 7.65 -22.34
C LEU A 389 0.49 6.91 -23.63
N GLN A 390 1.76 6.81 -23.96
CA GLN A 390 2.27 5.92 -24.99
C GLN A 390 3.15 4.85 -24.34
N VAL A 391 2.84 3.57 -24.58
CA VAL A 391 3.71 2.48 -24.15
C VAL A 391 4.58 2.05 -25.32
N LEU A 392 5.86 2.43 -25.29
CA LEU A 392 6.84 2.17 -26.35
C LEU A 392 7.29 0.70 -26.37
N ALA A 393 7.40 0.10 -25.19
CA ALA A 393 7.73 -1.31 -25.02
C ALA A 393 7.23 -1.83 -23.67
N ARG A 394 6.88 -3.13 -23.63
CA ARG A 394 6.49 -3.86 -22.43
C ARG A 394 7.57 -4.88 -22.13
N ALA A 395 8.14 -4.85 -20.93
CA ALA A 395 9.10 -5.85 -20.49
C ALA A 395 8.43 -7.16 -20.09
N ASN A 396 9.22 -8.23 -20.03
CA ASN A 396 8.85 -9.51 -19.39
C ASN A 396 7.50 -10.09 -19.87
N ARG A 397 7.13 -9.88 -21.14
CA ARG A 397 5.82 -10.30 -21.69
C ARG A 397 5.55 -11.78 -21.45
N PHE A 398 6.56 -12.62 -21.65
CA PHE A 398 6.50 -14.05 -21.39
C PHE A 398 6.14 -14.36 -19.93
N TRP A 399 6.89 -13.81 -18.97
CA TRP A 399 6.64 -14.03 -17.54
C TRP A 399 5.29 -13.48 -17.07
N ARG A 400 4.85 -12.35 -17.64
CA ARG A 400 3.53 -11.77 -17.36
C ARG A 400 2.40 -12.64 -17.91
N LEU A 401 2.57 -13.19 -19.11
CA LEU A 401 1.63 -14.16 -19.69
C LEU A 401 1.60 -15.44 -18.86
N LEU A 402 2.77 -15.99 -18.52
CA LEU A 402 2.90 -17.20 -17.71
C LEU A 402 2.28 -17.01 -16.32
N ASN A 403 2.42 -15.83 -15.72
CA ASN A 403 1.76 -15.48 -14.47
C ASN A 403 0.23 -15.54 -14.61
N GLY A 404 -0.33 -14.93 -15.66
CA GLY A 404 -1.77 -14.93 -15.89
C GLY A 404 -2.33 -16.31 -16.17
N VAL A 405 -1.72 -17.05 -17.10
CA VAL A 405 -2.10 -18.42 -17.47
C VAL A 405 -1.95 -19.36 -16.28
N GLY A 406 -0.85 -19.24 -15.54
CA GLY A 406 -0.58 -19.93 -14.27
C GLY A 406 -1.73 -19.78 -13.28
N PHE A 407 -2.10 -18.53 -12.99
CA PHE A 407 -3.16 -18.21 -12.01
C PHE A 407 -4.52 -18.78 -12.43
N TRP A 408 -4.99 -18.46 -13.64
CA TRP A 408 -6.32 -18.89 -14.09
C TRP A 408 -6.40 -20.40 -14.27
N GLY A 409 -5.32 -21.04 -14.76
CA GLY A 409 -5.25 -22.49 -14.86
C GLY A 409 -5.31 -23.17 -13.51
N ALA A 410 -4.55 -22.69 -12.51
CA ALA A 410 -4.60 -23.22 -11.15
C ALA A 410 -5.99 -23.03 -10.52
N MET A 411 -6.61 -21.87 -10.70
CA MET A 411 -7.95 -21.58 -10.18
C MET A 411 -9.01 -22.50 -10.79
N LEU A 412 -9.00 -22.67 -12.12
CA LEU A 412 -9.92 -23.58 -12.81
C LEU A 412 -9.77 -25.02 -12.32
N LEU A 413 -8.53 -25.52 -12.19
CA LEU A 413 -8.27 -26.87 -11.70
C LEU A 413 -8.71 -27.06 -10.24
N ALA A 414 -8.53 -26.04 -9.40
CA ALA A 414 -9.01 -26.06 -8.02
C ALA A 414 -10.55 -26.13 -7.96
N LEU A 415 -11.26 -25.37 -8.79
CA LEU A 415 -12.72 -25.41 -8.89
C LEU A 415 -13.22 -26.77 -9.40
N LEU A 416 -12.58 -27.34 -10.42
CA LEU A 416 -12.91 -28.67 -10.95
C LEU A 416 -12.67 -29.76 -9.89
N TRP A 417 -11.57 -29.65 -9.15
CA TRP A 417 -11.27 -30.57 -8.06
C TRP A 417 -12.33 -30.49 -6.95
N LEU A 418 -12.68 -29.28 -6.50
CA LEU A 418 -13.70 -29.05 -5.48
C LEU A 418 -15.08 -29.55 -5.93
N GLY A 419 -15.49 -29.25 -7.16
CA GLY A 419 -16.74 -29.74 -7.73
C GLY A 419 -16.80 -31.27 -7.77
N ASN A 420 -15.71 -31.93 -8.15
CA ASN A 420 -15.63 -33.40 -8.12
C ASN A 420 -15.64 -33.97 -6.69
N GLN A 421 -15.12 -33.26 -5.68
CA GLN A 421 -15.25 -33.71 -4.28
C GLN A 421 -16.67 -33.55 -3.75
N LEU A 422 -17.36 -32.47 -4.13
CA LEU A 422 -18.76 -32.23 -3.75
C LEU A 422 -19.71 -33.24 -4.40
N LEU A 423 -19.48 -33.62 -5.67
CA LEU A 423 -20.24 -34.67 -6.36
C LEU A 423 -20.00 -36.08 -5.80
N ARG A 424 -18.96 -36.28 -4.97
CA ARG A 424 -18.63 -37.55 -4.31
C ARG A 424 -19.17 -37.66 -2.89
N ARG A 425 -19.66 -36.55 -2.32
CA ARG A 425 -20.39 -36.52 -1.05
C ARG A 425 -21.88 -36.64 -1.33
#